data_AF-A0A6C0B4C9-F1
#
_entry.id   AF-A0A6C0B4C9-F1
#
_cell.length_a   1.000
_cell.length_b   1.000
_cell.length_c   1.000
_cell.angle_alpha   90.00
_cell.angle_beta   90.00
_cell.angle_gamma   90.00
#
_symmetry.space_group_name_H-M   'P 1'
#
loop_
_entity.id
_entity.type
_entity.pdbx_description
1 polymer ?
#
loop_
_entity_poly.entity_id
_entity_poly.type
_entity_poly.pdbx_seq_one_letter_code
_entity_poly.pdbx_strand_id
1 'polypeptide(L)'
;METLSVSKPQNCLHDKWDLYYHLPHDKNWDLSGYTAIMNSIDTVEKVVSLNETITEHVVKNCMFFVMRNGITPMWEDARNRNGGCFSYKVINKQVAEVWKNLFYMLCGENLCVQEDLNKHINGITISPKKNFCIIKIWLEVSTYQDPNIINDVPNLSKNGCLFKKHEPEF
;
A
#
# COMPACT_ATOMS: atom_id res chain seq x y z
N MET A 1 -0.69 37.62 -25.47
CA MET A 1 -1.40 37.44 -24.19
C MET A 1 -0.74 36.26 -23.50
N GLU A 2 0.12 36.52 -22.52
CA GLU A 2 0.63 35.48 -21.63
C GLU A 2 -0.50 35.09 -20.68
N THR A 3 -1.03 33.89 -20.84
CA THR A 3 -1.95 33.30 -19.87
C THR A 3 -1.15 32.95 -18.63
N LEU A 4 -1.24 33.77 -17.58
CA LEU A 4 -0.76 33.42 -16.25
C LEU A 4 -1.48 32.14 -15.80
N SER A 5 -0.74 31.04 -15.73
CA SER A 5 -1.25 29.78 -15.19
C SER A 5 -1.46 29.97 -13.68
N VAL A 6 -2.70 30.16 -13.26
CA VAL A 6 -3.06 30.15 -11.84
C VAL A 6 -2.79 28.73 -11.33
N SER A 7 -1.77 28.57 -10.48
CA SER A 7 -1.51 27.30 -9.82
C SER A 7 -2.72 26.94 -8.98
N LYS A 8 -3.41 25.84 -9.30
CA LYS A 8 -4.49 25.34 -8.45
C LYS A 8 -3.92 25.04 -7.05
N PRO A 9 -4.59 25.46 -5.96
CA PRO A 9 -4.19 25.05 -4.62
C PRO A 9 -4.20 23.52 -4.55
N GLN A 10 -3.05 22.94 -4.22
CA GLN A 10 -2.92 21.49 -4.06
C GLN A 10 -3.42 21.08 -2.67
N ASN A 11 -4.15 19.97 -2.62
CA ASN A 11 -4.64 19.41 -1.36
C ASN A 11 -3.56 18.51 -0.77
N CYS A 12 -2.81 19.02 0.21
CA CYS A 12 -1.73 18.27 0.86
C CYS A 12 -2.27 17.07 1.65
N LEU A 13 -1.51 15.97 1.63
CA LEU A 13 -1.71 14.82 2.51
C LEU A 13 -1.08 15.07 3.88
N HIS A 14 -1.49 14.27 4.87
CA HIS A 14 -0.88 14.29 6.20
C HIS A 14 0.59 13.83 6.17
N ASP A 15 0.89 12.81 5.37
CA ASP A 15 2.24 12.28 5.18
C ASP A 15 2.54 12.05 3.69
N LYS A 16 3.80 11.77 3.40
CA LYS A 16 4.30 11.46 2.06
C LYS A 16 4.38 9.95 1.86
N TRP A 17 4.13 9.52 0.63
CA TRP A 17 4.14 8.12 0.25
C TRP A 17 5.00 7.89 -0.99
N ASP A 18 5.58 6.70 -1.09
CA ASP A 18 6.36 6.25 -2.24
C ASP A 18 5.69 5.00 -2.83
N LEU A 19 5.48 4.99 -4.15
CA LEU A 19 4.96 3.85 -4.89
C LEU A 19 6.11 3.15 -5.61
N TYR A 20 6.32 1.87 -5.29
CA TYR A 20 7.31 1.01 -5.92
C TYR A 20 6.65 -0.10 -6.72
N TYR A 21 7.43 -0.62 -7.67
CA TYR A 21 7.14 -1.76 -8.50
C TYR A 21 8.24 -2.82 -8.36
N HIS A 22 7.83 -4.08 -8.32
CA HIS A 22 8.74 -5.23 -8.45
C HIS A 22 8.21 -6.20 -9.50
N LEU A 23 9.11 -6.81 -10.27
CA LEU A 23 8.76 -7.77 -11.31
C LEU A 23 8.37 -9.12 -10.68
N PRO A 24 7.20 -9.71 -10.99
CA PRO A 24 6.76 -10.96 -10.36
C PRO A 24 7.68 -12.17 -10.56
N HIS A 25 8.54 -12.13 -11.57
CA HIS A 25 9.49 -13.19 -11.92
C HIS A 25 10.93 -12.86 -11.52
N ASP A 26 11.17 -11.63 -11.08
CA ASP A 26 12.47 -11.26 -10.54
C ASP A 26 12.65 -11.91 -9.18
N LYS A 27 13.87 -12.38 -8.93
CA LYS A 27 14.27 -13.03 -7.68
C LYS A 27 15.18 -12.12 -6.85
N ASN A 28 15.52 -10.94 -7.36
CA ASN A 28 16.26 -9.93 -6.64
C ASN A 28 15.34 -9.22 -5.64
N TRP A 29 15.32 -9.71 -4.41
CA TRP A 29 14.56 -9.11 -3.31
C TRP A 29 15.37 -8.04 -2.55
N ASP A 30 16.58 -7.72 -3.01
CA ASP A 30 17.31 -6.56 -2.49
C ASP A 30 16.63 -5.28 -2.97
N LEU A 31 16.91 -4.15 -2.30
CA LEU A 31 16.34 -2.84 -2.65
C LEU A 31 16.52 -2.47 -4.14
N SER A 32 17.61 -2.94 -4.77
CA SER A 32 17.90 -2.72 -6.20
C SER A 32 16.88 -3.38 -7.15
N GLY A 33 16.15 -4.40 -6.68
CA GLY A 33 15.07 -5.04 -7.44
C GLY A 33 13.75 -4.26 -7.44
N TYR A 34 13.65 -3.18 -6.65
CA TYR A 34 12.46 -2.33 -6.56
C TYR A 34 12.65 -1.05 -7.35
N THR A 35 11.74 -0.80 -8.30
CA THR A 35 11.72 0.44 -9.09
C THR A 35 10.71 1.40 -8.50
N ALA A 36 11.14 2.59 -8.09
CA ALA A 36 10.24 3.66 -7.71
C ALA A 36 9.46 4.17 -8.94
N ILE A 37 8.13 4.10 -8.89
CA ILE A 37 7.23 4.70 -9.89
C ILE A 37 7.05 6.19 -9.60
N MET A 38 6.81 6.51 -8.33
CA MET A 38 6.67 7.90 -7.87
C MET A 38 7.10 7.97 -6.41
N ASN A 39 8.01 8.91 -6.13
CA ASN A 39 8.40 9.25 -4.77
C ASN A 39 7.69 10.52 -4.32
N SER A 40 7.57 10.72 -3.00
CA SER A 40 7.01 11.92 -2.39
C SER A 40 5.62 12.28 -2.93
N ILE A 41 4.71 11.30 -2.90
CA ILE A 41 3.28 11.48 -3.09
C ILE A 41 2.75 12.20 -1.85
N ASP A 42 2.57 13.51 -1.96
CA ASP A 42 2.25 14.41 -0.85
C ASP A 42 0.98 15.25 -1.10
N THR A 43 0.26 14.96 -2.19
CA THR A 43 -1.02 15.61 -2.50
C THR A 43 -2.07 14.60 -2.95
N VAL A 44 -3.33 14.93 -2.69
CA VAL A 44 -4.49 14.13 -3.12
C VAL A 44 -4.52 13.97 -4.63
N GLU A 45 -4.15 15.00 -5.39
CA GLU A 45 -4.15 14.95 -6.86
C GLU A 45 -3.16 13.91 -7.40
N LYS A 46 -2.00 13.74 -6.75
CA LYS A 46 -1.04 12.69 -7.13
C LYS A 46 -1.63 11.30 -6.87
N VAL A 47 -2.28 11.09 -5.72
CA VAL A 47 -2.95 9.82 -5.38
C VAL A 47 -4.06 9.51 -6.40
N VAL A 48 -4.91 10.49 -6.70
CA VAL A 48 -5.97 10.36 -7.71
C VAL A 48 -5.37 10.03 -9.08
N SER A 49 -4.38 10.79 -9.52
CA SER A 49 -3.73 10.57 -10.81
C SER A 49 -3.14 9.16 -10.93
N LEU A 50 -2.47 8.66 -9.89
CA LEU A 50 -1.94 7.30 -9.87
C LEU A 50 -3.05 6.24 -9.96
N ASN A 51 -4.11 6.38 -9.15
CA ASN A 51 -5.23 5.44 -9.14
C ASN A 51 -6.03 5.42 -10.45
N GLU A 52 -6.10 6.53 -11.18
CA GLU A 52 -6.72 6.56 -12.52
C GLU A 52 -5.79 6.07 -13.63
N THR A 53 -4.47 6.15 -13.44
CA THR A 53 -3.48 5.71 -14.44
C THR A 53 -3.22 4.20 -14.37
N ILE A 54 -3.19 3.63 -13.16
CA ILE A 54 -2.90 2.21 -12.96
C ILE A 54 -4.13 1.39 -13.33
N THR A 55 -4.10 0.77 -14.51
CA THR A 55 -5.22 -0.03 -15.02
C THR A 55 -5.45 -1.31 -14.21
N GLU A 56 -6.67 -1.85 -14.28
CA GLU A 56 -7.01 -3.14 -13.67
C GLU A 56 -6.09 -4.29 -14.16
N HIS A 57 -5.70 -4.28 -15.43
CA HIS A 57 -4.76 -5.26 -15.97
C HIS A 57 -3.41 -5.20 -15.27
N VAL A 58 -2.92 -3.99 -14.99
CA VAL A 58 -1.66 -3.75 -14.31
C VAL A 58 -1.74 -4.19 -12.84
N VAL A 59 -2.80 -3.79 -12.10
CA VAL A 59 -3.00 -4.21 -10.70
C VAL A 59 -3.01 -5.74 -10.55
N LYS A 60 -3.65 -6.46 -11.48
CA LYS A 60 -3.78 -7.93 -11.44
C LYS A 60 -2.48 -8.69 -11.69
N ASN A 61 -1.50 -8.08 -12.35
CA ASN A 61 -0.35 -8.79 -12.91
C ASN A 61 1.00 -8.24 -12.42
N CYS A 62 1.01 -7.15 -11.65
CA CYS A 62 2.21 -6.50 -11.15
C CYS A 62 2.29 -6.57 -9.62
N MET A 63 3.51 -6.50 -9.08
CA MET A 63 3.70 -6.30 -7.65
C MET A 63 3.86 -4.81 -7.38
N PHE A 64 2.98 -4.24 -6.56
CA PHE A 64 3.08 -2.85 -6.11
C PHE A 64 3.23 -2.77 -4.60
N PHE A 65 3.93 -1.73 -4.18
CA PHE A 65 4.19 -1.41 -2.79
C PHE A 65 3.98 0.09 -2.64
N VAL A 66 3.01 0.50 -1.83
CA VAL A 66 2.87 1.90 -1.41
C VAL A 66 3.35 1.94 0.03
N MET A 67 4.49 2.60 0.26
CA MET A 67 5.10 2.71 1.57
C MET A 67 5.14 4.17 2.00
N ARG A 68 5.05 4.43 3.31
CA ARG A 68 5.28 5.76 3.88
C ARG A 68 6.70 6.18 3.54
N ASN A 69 6.90 7.45 3.18
CA ASN A 69 8.18 7.94 2.66
C ASN A 69 9.32 7.67 3.64
N GLY A 70 10.44 7.19 3.13
CA GLY A 70 11.60 6.80 3.93
C GLY A 70 11.52 5.38 4.53
N ILE A 71 10.44 4.65 4.29
CA ILE A 71 10.31 3.22 4.63
C ILE A 71 10.41 2.40 3.34
N THR A 72 11.42 1.54 3.26
CA THR A 72 11.60 0.66 2.10
C THR A 72 10.57 -0.48 2.11
N PRO A 73 10.20 -1.03 0.93
CA PRO A 73 9.27 -2.16 0.81
C PRO A 73 9.89 -3.52 1.20
N MET A 74 10.74 -3.50 2.24
CA MET A 74 11.54 -4.61 2.73
C MET A 74 11.22 -4.87 4.20
N TRP A 75 11.14 -6.14 4.56
CA TRP A 75 10.91 -6.59 5.93
C TRP A 75 12.10 -6.32 6.86
N GLU A 76 13.32 -6.17 6.31
CA GLU A 76 14.53 -5.79 7.03
C GLU A 76 14.58 -4.30 7.42
N ASP A 77 13.73 -3.46 6.81
CA ASP A 77 13.65 -2.04 7.14
C ASP A 77 13.43 -1.86 8.64
N ALA A 78 14.14 -0.90 9.26
CA ALA A 78 14.07 -0.65 10.69
C ALA A 78 12.64 -0.42 11.19
N ARG A 79 11.77 0.16 10.35
CA ARG A 79 10.36 0.40 10.67
C ARG A 79 9.47 -0.82 10.43
N ASN A 80 9.89 -1.80 9.64
CA ASN A 80 9.11 -2.99 9.33
C ASN A 80 9.49 -4.21 10.18
N ARG A 81 10.77 -4.35 10.54
CA ARG A 81 11.34 -5.60 11.10
C ARG A 81 10.69 -6.10 12.39
N ASN A 82 10.23 -5.20 13.25
CA ASN A 82 9.58 -5.55 14.52
C ASN A 82 8.04 -5.64 14.41
N GLY A 83 7.54 -5.41 13.21
CA GLY A 83 6.13 -5.29 12.90
C GLY A 83 5.52 -6.58 12.39
N GLY A 84 4.52 -6.40 11.54
CA GLY A 84 3.87 -7.50 10.85
C GLY A 84 2.94 -6.99 9.76
N CYS A 85 2.21 -7.92 9.16
CA CYS A 85 1.23 -7.57 8.16
C CYS A 85 -0.04 -8.40 8.27
N PHE A 86 -1.16 -7.75 8.00
CA PHE A 86 -2.40 -8.44 7.64
C PHE A 86 -2.29 -8.90 6.19
N SER A 87 -2.65 -10.15 5.91
CA SER A 87 -2.59 -10.76 4.60
C SER A 87 -3.99 -11.17 4.14
N TYR A 88 -4.46 -10.58 3.06
CA TYR A 88 -5.78 -10.79 2.47
C TYR A 88 -5.66 -11.49 1.12
N LYS A 89 -6.54 -12.47 0.90
CA LYS A 89 -6.71 -13.10 -0.41
C LYS A 89 -7.89 -12.45 -1.13
N VAL A 90 -7.63 -11.82 -2.27
CA VAL A 90 -8.64 -11.09 -3.05
C VAL A 90 -8.72 -11.66 -4.46
N ILE A 91 -9.92 -12.06 -4.90
CA ILE A 91 -10.09 -12.63 -6.23
C ILE A 91 -9.82 -11.58 -7.32
N ASN A 92 -9.31 -12.01 -8.47
CA ASN A 92 -8.90 -11.08 -9.54
C ASN A 92 -10.03 -10.14 -9.98
N LYS A 93 -11.29 -10.58 -9.97
CA LYS A 93 -12.44 -9.74 -10.37
C LYS A 93 -12.61 -8.50 -9.49
N GLN A 94 -12.17 -8.54 -8.23
CA GLN A 94 -12.39 -7.47 -7.24
C GLN A 94 -11.13 -6.67 -6.94
N VAL A 95 -9.95 -7.16 -7.35
CA VAL A 95 -8.68 -6.68 -6.82
C VAL A 95 -8.36 -5.22 -7.18
N ALA A 96 -8.76 -4.76 -8.37
CA ALA A 96 -8.50 -3.38 -8.78
C ALA A 96 -9.28 -2.37 -7.94
N GLU A 97 -10.55 -2.66 -7.66
CA GLU A 97 -11.38 -1.82 -6.77
C GLU A 97 -10.82 -1.82 -5.34
N VAL A 98 -10.47 -2.99 -4.83
CA VAL A 98 -9.88 -3.13 -3.48
C VAL A 98 -8.57 -2.34 -3.37
N TRP A 99 -7.68 -2.47 -4.36
CA TRP A 99 -6.42 -1.73 -4.38
C TRP A 99 -6.64 -0.21 -4.40
N LYS A 100 -7.55 0.27 -5.26
CA LYS A 100 -7.89 1.69 -5.37
C LYS A 100 -8.40 2.25 -4.05
N ASN A 101 -9.35 1.56 -3.41
CA ASN A 101 -9.92 1.96 -2.12
C ASN A 101 -8.85 1.96 -1.02
N LEU A 102 -8.03 0.91 -0.94
CA LEU A 102 -6.96 0.84 0.05
C LEU A 102 -5.91 1.95 -0.13
N PHE A 103 -5.55 2.28 -1.36
CA PHE A 103 -4.59 3.35 -1.62
C PHE A 103 -5.14 4.72 -1.18
N TYR A 104 -6.42 5.01 -1.47
CA TYR A 104 -7.05 6.23 -0.95
C TYR A 104 -7.12 6.25 0.58
N MET A 105 -7.54 5.15 1.21
CA MET A 105 -7.65 5.06 2.67
C MET A 105 -6.29 5.15 3.37
N LEU A 106 -5.24 4.58 2.77
CA LEU A 106 -3.87 4.66 3.27
C LEU A 106 -3.39 6.11 3.28
N CYS A 107 -3.43 6.78 2.13
CA CYS A 107 -2.94 8.15 2.02
C CYS A 107 -3.81 9.17 2.76
N GLY A 108 -5.09 8.85 2.97
CA GLY A 108 -6.03 9.65 3.76
C GLY A 108 -5.99 9.36 5.26
N GLU A 109 -5.09 8.50 5.76
CA GLU A 109 -4.98 8.11 7.18
C GLU A 109 -6.31 7.59 7.77
N ASN A 110 -7.09 6.86 6.96
CA ASN A 110 -8.42 6.36 7.32
C ASN A 110 -8.54 4.82 7.15
N LEU A 111 -7.43 4.12 7.30
CA LEU A 111 -7.35 2.68 7.09
C LEU A 111 -7.77 1.91 8.36
N CYS A 112 -7.53 2.47 9.55
CA CYS A 112 -7.87 1.89 10.84
C CYS A 112 -9.18 2.47 11.42
N VAL A 113 -9.96 1.64 12.12
CA VAL A 113 -11.20 2.04 12.83
C VAL A 113 -10.91 3.08 13.92
N GLN A 114 -9.81 2.91 14.65
CA GLN A 114 -9.31 3.92 15.57
C GLN A 114 -8.27 4.77 14.85
N GLU A 115 -8.53 6.07 14.71
CA GLU A 115 -7.70 6.98 13.93
C GLU A 115 -6.23 6.97 14.37
N ASP A 116 -5.98 6.93 15.69
CA ASP A 116 -4.63 6.89 16.27
C ASP A 116 -3.79 5.67 15.86
N LEU A 117 -4.42 4.60 15.36
CA LEU A 117 -3.69 3.41 14.90
C LEU A 117 -3.13 3.58 13.48
N ASN A 118 -3.57 4.57 12.70
CA ASN A 118 -3.06 4.80 11.34
C ASN A 118 -1.56 5.15 11.33
N LYS A 119 -1.06 5.80 12.39
CA LYS A 119 0.39 6.08 12.57
C LYS A 119 1.27 4.83 12.57
N HIS A 120 0.70 3.68 12.89
CA HIS A 120 1.39 2.40 12.89
C HIS A 120 1.39 1.72 11.52
N ILE A 121 0.60 2.20 10.56
CA ILE A 121 0.60 1.68 9.19
C ILE A 121 1.82 2.22 8.43
N ASN A 122 2.65 1.31 7.94
CA ASN A 122 3.81 1.62 7.11
C ASN A 122 3.51 1.56 5.61
N GLY A 123 2.51 0.80 5.19
CA GLY A 123 2.18 0.69 3.78
C GLY A 123 1.21 -0.43 3.40
N ILE A 124 0.91 -0.52 2.11
CA ILE A 124 0.16 -1.63 1.52
C ILE A 124 0.91 -2.24 0.35
N THR A 125 0.71 -3.53 0.13
CA THR A 125 1.33 -4.23 -1.00
C THR A 125 0.33 -5.12 -1.70
N ILE A 126 0.53 -5.35 -2.98
CA ILE A 126 -0.22 -6.33 -3.77
C ILE A 126 0.76 -7.24 -4.51
N SER A 127 0.45 -8.54 -4.52
CA SER A 127 1.24 -9.53 -5.26
C SER A 127 0.33 -10.51 -5.99
N PRO A 128 0.53 -10.71 -7.30
CA PRO A 128 -0.33 -11.58 -8.10
C PRO A 128 -0.08 -13.06 -7.80
N LYS A 129 -1.14 -13.85 -7.85
CA LYS A 129 -1.15 -15.32 -7.89
C LYS A 129 -2.06 -15.76 -9.05
N LYS A 130 -2.16 -17.08 -9.28
CA LYS A 130 -2.87 -17.62 -10.47
C LYS A 130 -4.32 -17.11 -10.62
N ASN A 131 -5.11 -17.11 -9.55
CA ASN A 131 -6.56 -16.79 -9.59
C ASN A 131 -6.97 -15.67 -8.62
N PHE A 132 -6.01 -15.10 -7.91
CA PHE A 132 -6.23 -14.11 -6.87
C PHE A 132 -4.95 -13.29 -6.70
N CYS A 133 -5.03 -12.16 -6.01
CA CYS A 133 -3.87 -11.46 -5.49
C CYS A 133 -3.83 -11.59 -3.97
N ILE A 134 -2.62 -11.52 -3.42
CA ILE A 134 -2.42 -11.28 -2.00
C ILE A 134 -2.21 -9.79 -1.81
N ILE A 135 -3.09 -9.18 -1.01
CA ILE A 135 -2.91 -7.82 -0.55
C ILE A 135 -2.43 -7.88 0.90
N LYS A 136 -1.46 -7.04 1.25
CA LYS A 136 -1.02 -6.89 2.63
C LYS A 136 -1.12 -5.46 3.11
N ILE A 137 -1.41 -5.29 4.40
CA ILE A 137 -1.31 -4.02 5.12
C ILE A 137 -0.19 -4.20 6.14
N TRP A 138 0.84 -3.36 6.07
CA TRP A 138 2.06 -3.46 6.86
C TRP A 138 1.99 -2.53 8.05
N LEU A 139 2.34 -3.04 9.22
CA LEU A 139 2.38 -2.33 10.49
C LEU A 139 3.80 -2.30 11.03
N GLU A 140 4.18 -1.21 11.70
CA GLU A 140 5.47 -1.10 12.38
C GLU A 140 5.55 -1.92 13.68
N VAL A 141 4.39 -2.27 14.24
CA VAL A 141 4.25 -3.06 15.48
C VAL A 141 3.55 -4.38 15.22
N SER A 142 3.82 -5.37 16.07
CA SER A 142 3.20 -6.70 16.02
C SER A 142 2.18 -6.95 17.13
N THR A 143 1.84 -5.94 17.92
CA THR A 143 0.87 -6.03 19.03
C THR A 143 -0.59 -5.99 18.57
N TYR A 144 -0.88 -5.36 17.44
CA TYR A 144 -2.25 -5.24 16.89
C TYR A 144 -2.48 -6.30 15.80
N GLN A 145 -2.98 -7.47 16.21
CA GLN A 145 -3.13 -8.64 15.34
C GLN A 145 -4.58 -8.96 14.97
N ASP A 146 -5.56 -8.24 15.54
CA ASP A 146 -6.97 -8.42 15.20
C ASP A 146 -7.29 -7.67 13.88
N PRO A 147 -7.74 -8.36 12.81
CA PRO A 147 -8.10 -7.70 11.55
C PRO A 147 -9.26 -6.72 11.68
N ASN A 148 -10.02 -6.73 12.79
CA ASN A 148 -11.07 -5.76 13.07
C ASN A 148 -10.55 -4.35 13.37
N ILE A 149 -9.23 -4.16 13.56
CA ILE A 149 -8.67 -2.81 13.64
C ILE A 149 -8.73 -2.06 12.31
N ILE A 150 -8.84 -2.78 11.19
CA ILE A 150 -8.92 -2.20 9.84
C ILE A 150 -10.38 -1.87 9.52
N ASN A 151 -10.63 -0.68 8.95
CA ASN A 151 -11.95 -0.28 8.49
C ASN A 151 -12.48 -1.26 7.44
N ASP A 152 -13.80 -1.33 7.30
CA ASP A 152 -14.41 -2.15 6.26
C ASP A 152 -14.08 -1.58 4.88
N VAL A 153 -13.51 -2.42 4.02
CA VAL A 153 -13.23 -2.08 2.62
C VAL A 153 -14.08 -3.00 1.74
N PRO A 154 -14.86 -2.45 0.79
CA PRO A 154 -15.66 -3.25 -0.12
C PRO A 154 -14.83 -4.36 -0.76
N ASN A 155 -15.34 -5.59 -0.77
CA ASN A 155 -14.69 -6.78 -1.33
C ASN A 155 -13.38 -7.24 -0.64
N LEU A 156 -13.01 -6.66 0.52
CA LEU A 156 -11.88 -7.12 1.33
C LEU A 156 -12.39 -7.88 2.56
N SER A 157 -12.44 -9.21 2.47
CA SER A 157 -12.90 -10.05 3.58
C SER A 157 -11.90 -10.09 4.74
N LYS A 158 -12.36 -9.77 5.96
CA LYS A 158 -11.63 -10.05 7.20
C LYS A 158 -11.63 -11.54 7.55
N ASN A 159 -12.62 -12.30 7.08
CA ASN A 159 -12.64 -13.76 7.25
C ASN A 159 -11.50 -14.40 6.46
N GLY A 160 -10.66 -15.17 7.15
CA GLY A 160 -9.46 -15.78 6.56
C GLY A 160 -8.28 -14.81 6.40
N CYS A 161 -8.39 -13.58 6.89
CA CYS A 161 -7.24 -12.69 7.04
C CYS A 161 -6.27 -13.29 8.06
N LEU A 162 -4.98 -13.28 7.72
CA LEU A 162 -3.91 -13.77 8.59
C LEU A 162 -3.02 -12.61 8.99
N PHE A 163 -2.75 -12.44 10.28
CA PHE A 163 -1.65 -11.60 10.73
C PHE A 163 -0.35 -12.42 10.76
N LYS A 164 0.72 -11.89 10.16
CA LYS A 164 2.06 -12.49 10.18
C LYS A 164 3.07 -11.48 10.68
N LYS A 165 3.85 -11.85 11.69
CA LYS A 165 5.01 -11.06 12.11
C LYS A 165 6.07 -11.09 11.02
N HIS A 166 6.85 -10.03 10.92
CA HIS A 166 8.08 -10.05 10.14
C HIS A 166 9.17 -10.73 10.97
N GLU A 167 9.96 -11.60 10.34
CA GLU A 167 11.02 -12.38 11.01
C GLU A 167 12.34 -12.31 10.23
N PRO A 168 12.91 -11.10 9.99
CA PRO A 168 14.07 -10.83 9.09
C PRO A 168 15.26 -11.77 9.23
N GLU A 169 15.43 -12.37 10.39
CA GLU A 169 16.60 -13.17 10.76
C GLU A 169 16.38 -14.69 10.75
N PHE A 170 15.24 -15.19 10.24
CA PHE A 170 14.91 -16.63 10.15
C PHE A 170 14.92 -17.19 8.73
#